data_AF-A0A7W0YC60-F1
#
_entry.id   AF-A0A7W0YC60-F1
#
_cell.length_a   1.000
_cell.length_b   1.000
_cell.length_c   1.000
_cell.angle_alpha   90.00
_cell.angle_beta   90.00
_cell.angle_gamma   90.00
#
_symmetry.space_group_name_H-M   'P 1'
#
loop_
_entity.id
_entity.type
_entity.pdbx_description
1 polymer ?
#
loop_
_entity_poly.entity_id
_entity_poly.type
_entity_poly.pdbx_seq_one_letter_code
_entity_poly.pdbx_strand_id
1 'polypeptide(L)'
;MKSARNAKVPFGKAKFSKIKNVRYLSWEDAFDVEFEDGLCILEPHATIRRANKISTGAKFDRLEIEDWVQSGFFVHYDNGQTAEVSWSFIRELPPKK
;
A
#
# COMPACT_ATOMS: atom_id res chain seq x y z
N MET A 1 11.54 -6.32 12.64
CA MET A 1 10.10 -6.69 12.69
C MET A 1 9.81 -7.55 11.47
N LYS A 2 8.98 -8.60 11.58
CA LYS A 2 8.59 -9.43 10.42
C LYS A 2 7.28 -8.90 9.85
N SER A 3 7.29 -8.43 8.60
CA SER A 3 6.07 -7.99 7.91
C SER A 3 5.21 -9.20 7.53
N ALA A 4 3.91 -9.11 7.75
CA ALA A 4 2.97 -10.20 7.46
C ALA A 4 2.34 -10.00 6.08
N ARG A 5 2.51 -10.99 5.19
CA ARG A 5 1.88 -10.98 3.84
C ARG A 5 0.35 -11.16 3.87
N ASN A 6 -0.21 -11.68 4.97
CA ASN A 6 -1.64 -12.05 5.10
C ASN A 6 -2.29 -11.46 6.36
N ALA A 7 -1.98 -10.21 6.72
CA ALA A 7 -2.60 -9.55 7.88
C ALA A 7 -3.88 -8.76 7.55
N LYS A 8 -4.34 -8.80 6.28
CA LYS A 8 -5.59 -8.15 5.91
C LYS A 8 -6.78 -8.82 6.58
N VAL A 9 -7.71 -8.03 7.08
CA VAL A 9 -8.97 -8.50 7.67
C VAL A 9 -10.13 -8.34 6.68
N PRO A 10 -11.31 -8.93 6.91
CA PRO A 10 -12.46 -8.69 6.03
C PRO A 10 -12.84 -7.21 5.94
N PHE A 11 -13.43 -6.82 4.81
CA PHE A 11 -13.94 -5.47 4.58
C PHE A 11 -14.81 -4.97 5.74
N GLY A 12 -14.55 -3.74 6.20
CA GLY A 12 -15.27 -3.09 7.31
C GLY A 12 -14.96 -3.65 8.70
N LYS A 13 -13.93 -4.48 8.85
CA LYS A 13 -13.50 -5.03 10.15
C LYS A 13 -12.22 -4.40 10.68
N ALA A 14 -11.44 -3.71 9.85
CA ALA A 14 -10.24 -3.04 10.32
C ALA A 14 -10.60 -1.75 11.09
N LYS A 15 -9.79 -1.43 12.10
CA LYS A 15 -9.83 -0.12 12.76
C LYS A 15 -8.75 0.77 12.18
N PHE A 16 -9.11 2.01 11.88
CA PHE A 16 -8.19 3.02 11.35
C PHE A 16 -6.94 3.16 12.22
N SER A 17 -5.78 3.25 11.56
CA SER A 17 -4.48 3.56 12.16
C SER A 17 -3.66 4.28 11.09
N LYS A 18 -2.99 5.37 11.45
CA LYS A 18 -2.22 6.14 10.49
C LYS A 18 -1.07 5.33 9.89
N ILE A 19 -0.74 5.62 8.64
CA ILE A 19 0.46 5.12 8.01
C ILE A 19 1.65 5.90 8.56
N LYS A 20 2.51 5.20 9.29
CA LYS A 20 3.72 5.77 9.90
C LYS A 20 4.87 5.83 8.92
N ASN A 21 5.01 4.80 8.09
CA ASN A 21 6.09 4.69 7.11
C ASN A 21 5.71 3.76 5.96
N VAL A 22 6.27 4.00 4.78
CA VAL A 22 6.16 3.09 3.63
C VAL A 22 7.51 2.99 2.94
N ARG A 23 7.94 1.77 2.63
CA ARG A 23 9.19 1.52 1.91
C ARG A 23 8.97 0.59 0.75
N TYR A 24 9.51 0.95 -0.41
CA TYR A 24 9.59 0.04 -1.55
C TYR A 24 10.77 -0.91 -1.37
N LEU A 25 10.48 -2.21 -1.33
CA LEU A 25 11.45 -3.29 -1.28
C LEU A 25 11.66 -3.85 -2.69
N SER A 26 12.61 -3.28 -3.42
CA SER A 26 12.87 -3.63 -4.82
C SER A 26 13.16 -5.12 -5.06
N TRP A 27 13.74 -5.80 -4.08
CA TRP A 27 14.06 -7.22 -4.15
C TRP A 27 12.83 -8.15 -4.00
N GLU A 28 11.76 -7.68 -3.36
CA GLU A 28 10.47 -8.41 -3.28
C GLU A 28 9.41 -7.88 -4.25
N ASP A 29 9.70 -6.77 -4.96
CA ASP A 29 8.74 -5.98 -5.72
C ASP A 29 7.45 -5.73 -4.91
N ALA A 30 7.63 -5.17 -3.70
CA ALA A 30 6.56 -4.96 -2.73
C ALA A 30 6.79 -3.72 -1.87
N PHE A 31 5.73 -3.26 -1.21
CA PHE A 31 5.74 -2.13 -0.29
C PHE A 31 5.55 -2.62 1.14
N ASP A 32 6.52 -2.34 1.99
CA ASP A 32 6.42 -2.54 3.43
C ASP A 32 5.75 -1.33 4.06
N VAL A 33 4.52 -1.51 4.55
CA VAL A 33 3.67 -0.46 5.11
C VAL A 33 3.59 -0.65 6.62
N GLU A 34 4.09 0.32 7.37
CA GLU A 34 4.07 0.36 8.83
C GLU A 34 2.96 1.31 9.32
N PHE A 35 2.17 0.83 10.27
CA PHE A 35 1.09 1.58 10.90
C PHE A 35 1.45 2.00 12.33
N GLU A 36 0.80 3.05 12.84
CA GLU A 36 1.00 3.51 14.23
C GLU A 36 0.59 2.47 15.28
N ASP A 37 -0.33 1.55 14.95
CA ASP A 37 -0.73 0.44 15.82
C ASP A 37 0.31 -0.69 15.91
N GLY A 38 1.46 -0.53 15.25
CA GLY A 38 2.57 -1.48 15.24
C GLY A 38 2.43 -2.60 14.21
N LEU A 39 1.36 -2.61 13.39
CA LEU A 39 1.24 -3.57 12.31
C LEU A 39 2.18 -3.21 11.15
N CYS A 40 2.81 -4.23 10.56
CA CYS A 40 3.55 -4.12 9.30
C CYS A 40 2.94 -5.08 8.27
N ILE A 41 2.47 -4.53 7.15
CA ILE A 41 1.90 -5.31 6.04
C ILE A 41 2.80 -5.16 4.83
N LEU A 42 3.13 -6.29 4.20
CA LEU A 42 3.83 -6.30 2.94
C LEU A 42 2.82 -6.39 1.79
N GLU A 43 2.65 -5.31 1.04
CA GLU A 43 1.74 -5.22 -0.11
C GLU A 43 2.49 -5.44 -1.42
N PRO A 44 2.18 -6.48 -2.21
CA PRO A 44 2.83 -6.70 -3.50
C PRO A 44 2.60 -5.54 -4.48
N HIS A 45 3.61 -5.11 -5.21
CA HIS A 45 3.47 -4.04 -6.19
C HIS A 45 2.45 -4.38 -7.28
N ALA A 46 2.36 -5.66 -7.66
CA ALA A 46 1.40 -6.15 -8.64
C ALA A 46 -0.07 -5.92 -8.24
N THR A 47 -0.42 -5.93 -6.95
CA THR A 47 -1.80 -5.67 -6.50
C THR A 47 -2.15 -4.19 -6.66
N ILE A 48 -1.23 -3.30 -6.28
CA ILE A 48 -1.35 -1.84 -6.42
C ILE A 48 -1.50 -1.47 -7.90
N ARG A 49 -0.65 -2.00 -8.78
CA ARG A 49 -0.72 -1.74 -10.22
C ARG A 49 -2.06 -2.17 -10.80
N ARG A 50 -2.53 -3.37 -10.44
CA ARG A 50 -3.82 -3.89 -10.93
C ARG A 50 -4.99 -3.02 -10.49
N ALA A 51 -5.00 -2.61 -9.22
CA ALA A 51 -6.06 -1.76 -8.67
C ALA A 51 -6.09 -0.36 -9.32
N ASN A 52 -4.92 0.20 -9.61
CA ASN A 52 -4.77 1.55 -10.16
C ASN A 52 -4.60 1.60 -11.68
N LYS A 53 -4.70 0.45 -12.38
CA LYS A 53 -4.51 0.34 -13.85
C LYS A 53 -3.16 0.88 -14.34
N ILE A 54 -2.11 0.65 -13.56
CA ILE A 54 -0.74 1.05 -13.91
C ILE A 54 -0.17 0.08 -14.94
N SER A 55 0.53 0.61 -15.95
CA SER A 55 1.22 -0.19 -16.96
C SER A 55 2.24 -1.13 -16.31
N THR A 56 2.41 -2.34 -16.84
CA THR A 56 3.43 -3.29 -16.36
C THR A 56 4.85 -2.80 -16.62
N GLY A 57 5.06 -1.92 -17.61
CA GLY A 57 6.37 -1.34 -17.93
C GLY A 57 6.74 -0.10 -17.12
N ALA A 58 5.79 0.50 -16.40
CA ALA A 58 6.05 1.71 -15.61
C ALA A 58 7.01 1.39 -14.45
N LYS A 59 8.06 2.16 -14.23
CA LYS A 59 9.02 1.90 -13.13
C LYS A 59 8.69 2.76 -11.93
N PHE A 60 8.90 2.22 -10.74
CA PHE A 60 8.81 2.99 -9.51
C PHE A 60 9.79 4.16 -9.57
N ASP A 61 9.31 5.37 -9.31
CA ASP A 61 10.11 6.60 -9.25
C ASP A 61 10.24 7.08 -7.80
N ARG A 62 9.10 7.42 -7.17
CA ARG A 62 9.07 7.94 -5.80
C ARG A 62 7.79 7.59 -5.06
N LEU A 63 7.84 7.73 -3.74
CA LEU A 63 6.71 7.52 -2.84
C LEU A 63 6.42 8.77 -2.03
N GLU A 64 5.15 9.00 -1.76
CA GLU A 64 4.65 10.15 -1.00
C GLU A 64 3.54 9.70 -0.05
N ILE A 65 3.70 9.90 1.26
CA ILE A 65 2.63 9.65 2.23
C ILE A 65 1.78 10.90 2.32
N GLU A 66 0.45 10.73 2.30
CA GLU A 66 -0.48 11.84 2.46
C GLU A 66 -0.29 12.50 3.85
N ASP A 67 -0.21 13.82 3.89
CA ASP A 67 0.40 14.55 5.01
C ASP A 67 -0.58 14.92 6.12
N TRP A 68 -1.87 15.07 5.83
CA TRP A 68 -2.84 15.55 6.81
C TRP A 68 -3.38 14.43 7.70
N VAL A 69 -3.92 13.37 7.10
CA VAL A 69 -4.53 12.26 7.85
C VAL A 69 -3.68 11.00 7.86
N GLN A 70 -2.66 10.93 6.99
CA GLN A 70 -1.83 9.75 6.76
C GLN A 70 -2.69 8.51 6.49
N SER A 71 -3.80 8.70 5.77
CA SER A 71 -4.75 7.64 5.45
C SER A 71 -4.40 6.92 4.15
N GLY A 72 -3.27 7.23 3.54
CA GLY A 72 -2.82 6.65 2.28
C GLY A 72 -1.45 7.16 1.86
N PHE A 73 -1.01 6.67 0.71
CA PHE A 73 0.20 7.10 0.05
C PHE A 73 0.05 7.01 -1.46
N PHE A 74 0.91 7.72 -2.17
CA PHE A 74 1.02 7.73 -3.61
C PHE A 74 2.30 7.05 -4.06
N VAL A 75 2.17 6.21 -5.07
CA VAL A 75 3.31 5.64 -5.81
C VAL A 75 3.38 6.34 -7.15
N HIS A 76 4.44 7.10 -7.37
CA HIS A 76 4.70 7.80 -8.62
C HIS A 76 5.61 6.96 -9.51
N TYR A 77 5.31 6.94 -10.80
CA TYR A 77 6.03 6.17 -11.80
C TYR A 77 6.75 7.06 -12.81
N ASP A 78 7.82 6.53 -13.42
CA ASP A 78 8.67 7.23 -14.39
C ASP A 78 7.94 7.74 -15.64
N ASN A 79 6.80 7.15 -15.97
CA ASN A 79 5.96 7.51 -17.10
C ASN A 79 4.83 8.50 -16.75
N GLY A 80 4.87 9.11 -15.57
CA GLY A 80 3.89 10.07 -15.09
C GLY A 80 2.58 9.46 -14.57
N GLN A 81 2.47 8.12 -14.53
CA GLN A 81 1.35 7.49 -13.84
C GLN A 81 1.52 7.62 -12.31
N THR A 82 0.40 7.66 -11.60
CA THR A 82 0.36 7.65 -10.13
C THR A 82 -0.65 6.62 -9.67
N ALA A 83 -0.27 5.78 -8.71
CA ALA A 83 -1.20 4.92 -7.98
C ALA A 83 -1.51 5.53 -6.62
N GLU A 84 -2.79 5.67 -6.30
CA GLU A 84 -3.25 6.02 -4.97
C GLU A 84 -3.51 4.74 -4.17
N VAL A 85 -3.01 4.70 -2.95
CA VAL A 85 -3.10 3.52 -2.10
C VAL A 85 -3.62 3.93 -0.74
N SER A 86 -4.88 3.58 -0.47
CA SER A 86 -5.53 3.90 0.81
C SER A 86 -5.14 2.92 1.91
N TRP A 87 -5.24 3.39 3.16
CA TRP A 87 -5.11 2.58 4.37
C TRP A 87 -5.99 1.33 4.32
N SER A 88 -7.25 1.47 3.88
CA SER A 88 -8.20 0.36 3.82
C SER A 88 -7.80 -0.67 2.76
N PHE A 89 -7.22 -0.24 1.63
CA PHE A 89 -6.71 -1.16 0.62
C PHE A 89 -5.62 -2.07 1.21
N ILE A 90 -4.74 -1.54 2.05
CA ILE A 90 -3.67 -2.32 2.70
C ILE A 90 -4.22 -3.19 3.84
N ARG A 91 -5.24 -2.72 4.57
CA ARG A 91 -5.74 -3.38 5.79
C ARG A 91 -6.85 -4.38 5.55
N GLU A 92 -7.57 -4.25 4.44
CA GLU A 92 -8.80 -5.01 4.23
C GLU A 92 -8.76 -5.83 2.94
N LEU A 93 -9.38 -7.00 3.02
CA LEU A 93 -9.76 -7.77 1.85
C LEU A 93 -10.91 -7.07 1.11
N PRO A 94 -11.02 -7.23 -0.22
CA PRO A 94 -12.16 -6.70 -0.96
C PRO A 94 -13.48 -7.27 -0.40
N PRO A 95 -14.58 -6.49 -0.47
CA PRO A 95 -15.88 -6.97 -0.04
C PRO A 95 -16.28 -8.23 -0.81
N LYS A 96 -16.83 -9.21 -0.10
CA LYS A 96 -17.44 -10.39 -0.74
C LYS A 96 -18.75 -9.95 -1.39
N LYS A 97 -18.97 -10.40 -2.63
CA LYS A 97 -20.27 -10.26 -3.31
C LYS A 97 -21.33 -11.08 -2.59
#